data_AF-A0A7X8FG63-F1
#
_entry.id   AF-A0A7X8FG63-F1
#
_cell.length_a   1.000
_cell.length_b   1.000
_cell.length_c   1.000
_cell.angle_alpha   90.00
_cell.angle_beta   90.00
_cell.angle_gamma   90.00
#
_symmetry.space_group_name_H-M   'P 1'
#
loop_
_entity.id
_entity.type
_entity.pdbx_description
1 polymer ?
#
loop_
_entity_poly.entity_id
_entity_poly.type
_entity_poly.pdbx_seq_one_letter_code
_entity_poly.pdbx_strand_id
1 'polypeptide(L)'
;MRICNRCGKEIAGQTVILSDPVLSGTYCTDCHNRVVSKFLGIDFEHVSFEPVQIKDSYGKKHTFYFETELVPTGRSIEAYERLKVDKGGYKFSILGDFDCDPRVLYSQLLQRIRKALKQKHLEKNDWDKSFSLSDIVRGRIGYDHELDGPLILIDGKSFSLDDFGRMLMTFEGFQFRLEFIDLTEEVK
;
A
#
# COMPACT_ATOMS: atom_id res chain seq x y z
N MET A 1 -4.77 17.47 -11.65
CA MET A 1 -6.08 17.42 -10.97
C MET A 1 -7.00 16.49 -11.75
N ARG A 2 -7.54 15.43 -11.14
CA ARG A 2 -8.46 14.49 -11.82
C ARG A 2 -9.88 14.69 -11.28
N ILE A 3 -10.86 14.67 -12.18
CA ILE A 3 -12.29 14.88 -11.86
C ILE A 3 -13.02 13.56 -12.07
N CYS A 4 -13.89 13.18 -11.14
CA CYS A 4 -14.70 11.99 -11.28
C CYS A 4 -15.80 12.18 -12.34
N ASN A 5 -15.85 11.30 -13.34
CA ASN A 5 -16.85 11.35 -14.41
C ASN A 5 -18.30 11.14 -13.92
N ARG A 6 -18.50 10.53 -12.74
CA ARG A 6 -19.83 10.27 -12.18
C ARG A 6 -20.35 11.39 -11.29
N CYS A 7 -19.55 11.86 -10.33
CA CYS A 7 -20.01 12.86 -9.35
C CYS A 7 -19.51 14.29 -9.62
N GLY A 8 -18.62 14.48 -10.59
CA GLY A 8 -18.06 15.79 -10.96
C GLY A 8 -17.12 16.40 -9.92
N LYS A 9 -16.83 15.69 -8.82
CA LYS A 9 -15.91 16.17 -7.77
C LYS A 9 -14.46 15.91 -8.14
N GLU A 10 -13.57 16.75 -7.64
CA GLU A 10 -12.14 16.49 -7.63
C GLU A 10 -11.82 15.23 -6.81
N ILE A 11 -10.95 14.39 -7.34
CA ILE A 11 -10.51 13.15 -6.69
C ILE A 11 -9.30 13.45 -5.82
N ALA A 12 -9.50 13.41 -4.50
CA ALA A 12 -8.45 13.64 -3.49
C ALA A 12 -7.76 12.34 -3.00
N GLY A 13 -8.27 11.17 -3.38
CA GLY A 13 -7.76 9.85 -3.01
C GLY A 13 -7.33 9.04 -4.22
N GLN A 14 -7.44 7.71 -4.16
CA GLN A 14 -7.16 6.89 -5.32
C GLN A 14 -8.11 7.21 -6.47
N THR A 15 -7.56 7.11 -7.67
CA THR A 15 -8.31 7.24 -8.92
C THR A 15 -8.44 5.87 -9.55
N VAL A 16 -9.66 5.45 -9.81
CA VAL A 16 -9.94 4.21 -10.55
C VAL A 16 -10.24 4.55 -12.00
N ILE A 17 -9.53 3.91 -12.92
CA ILE A 17 -9.75 4.04 -14.36
C ILE A 17 -10.37 2.73 -14.85
N LEU A 18 -11.60 2.80 -15.33
CA LEU A 18 -12.25 1.67 -15.98
C LEU A 18 -12.07 1.79 -17.50
N SER A 19 -11.65 0.68 -18.11
CA SER A 19 -11.52 0.52 -19.56
C SER A 19 -12.54 -0.50 -20.05
N ASP A 20 -13.82 -0.26 -19.75
CA ASP A 20 -14.95 -1.09 -20.14
C ASP A 20 -15.81 -0.37 -21.20
N PRO A 21 -16.38 -1.07 -22.21
CA PRO A 21 -17.18 -0.42 -23.25
C PRO A 21 -18.39 0.39 -22.73
N VAL A 22 -18.96 -0.01 -21.59
CA VAL A 22 -20.16 0.59 -20.99
C VAL A 22 -19.79 1.51 -19.83
N LEU A 23 -18.79 1.14 -19.04
CA LEU A 23 -18.44 1.79 -17.79
C LEU A 23 -17.16 2.62 -17.87
N SER A 24 -16.57 2.81 -19.06
CA SER A 24 -15.31 3.54 -19.21
C SER A 24 -15.32 4.91 -18.55
N GLY A 25 -14.20 5.28 -17.92
CA GLY A 25 -14.05 6.57 -17.29
C GLY A 25 -13.11 6.57 -16.09
N THR A 26 -12.97 7.75 -15.52
CA THR A 26 -12.19 8.06 -14.32
C THR A 26 -13.14 8.27 -13.14
N TYR A 27 -12.99 7.48 -12.09
CA TYR A 27 -13.89 7.46 -10.95
C TYR A 27 -13.14 7.69 -9.64
N CYS A 28 -13.79 8.37 -8.69
CA CYS A 28 -13.42 8.22 -7.29
C CYS A 28 -13.88 6.85 -6.78
N THR A 29 -13.22 6.34 -5.74
CA THR A 29 -13.46 5.01 -5.15
C THR A 29 -14.94 4.78 -4.80
N ASP A 30 -15.63 5.76 -4.22
CA ASP A 30 -17.07 5.66 -3.90
C ASP A 30 -17.95 5.48 -5.14
N CYS A 31 -17.68 6.26 -6.19
CA CYS A 31 -18.46 6.20 -7.43
C CYS A 31 -18.21 4.90 -8.17
N HIS A 32 -16.95 4.47 -8.19
CA HIS A 32 -16.53 3.18 -8.70
C HIS A 32 -17.28 2.04 -8.00
N ASN A 33 -17.22 1.96 -6.67
CA ASN A 33 -17.87 0.89 -5.92
C ASN A 33 -19.39 0.86 -6.15
N ARG A 34 -20.04 2.03 -6.25
CA ARG A 34 -21.47 2.10 -6.59
C ARG A 34 -21.78 1.67 -8.03
N VAL A 35 -20.85 1.82 -8.98
CA VAL A 35 -21.03 1.34 -10.35
C VAL A 35 -20.90 -0.18 -10.35
N VAL A 36 -19.82 -0.68 -9.76
CA VAL A 36 -19.48 -2.12 -9.75
C VAL A 36 -20.49 -2.93 -8.95
N SER A 37 -20.89 -2.49 -7.75
CA SER A 37 -21.93 -3.17 -6.96
C SER A 37 -23.24 -3.32 -7.72
N LYS A 38 -23.71 -2.26 -8.39
CA LYS A 38 -24.92 -2.32 -9.22
C LYS A 38 -24.76 -3.27 -10.41
N PHE A 39 -23.60 -3.27 -11.05
CA PHE A 39 -23.30 -4.15 -12.17
C PHE A 39 -23.27 -5.63 -11.75
N LEU A 40 -22.69 -5.93 -10.59
CA LEU A 40 -22.58 -7.28 -10.03
C LEU A 40 -23.85 -7.74 -9.28
N GLY A 41 -24.80 -6.83 -9.04
CA GLY A 41 -26.00 -7.14 -8.24
C GLY A 41 -25.71 -7.40 -6.76
N ILE A 42 -24.62 -6.83 -6.24
CA ILE A 42 -24.16 -7.02 -4.85
C ILE A 42 -24.61 -5.83 -4.01
N ASP A 43 -25.14 -6.11 -2.81
CA ASP A 43 -25.39 -5.06 -1.84
C ASP A 43 -24.06 -4.62 -1.21
N PHE A 44 -23.70 -3.35 -1.41
CA PHE A 44 -22.43 -2.81 -0.98
C PHE A 44 -22.62 -1.59 -0.08
N GLU A 45 -22.28 -1.76 1.19
CA GLU A 45 -22.14 -0.66 2.13
C GLU A 45 -20.75 -0.02 1.99
N HIS A 46 -20.72 1.25 1.56
CA HIS A 46 -19.49 2.02 1.63
C HIS A 46 -19.22 2.44 3.08
N VAL A 47 -18.14 1.91 3.65
CA VAL A 47 -17.64 2.29 4.96
C VAL A 47 -16.35 3.08 4.81
N SER A 48 -16.34 4.29 5.37
CA SER A 48 -15.15 5.12 5.49
C SER A 48 -14.52 4.93 6.87
N PHE A 49 -13.20 4.92 6.93
CA PHE A 49 -12.45 4.79 8.19
C PHE A 49 -11.62 6.05 8.44
N GLU A 50 -11.65 6.53 9.67
CA GLU A 50 -10.82 7.67 10.07
C GLU A 50 -9.33 7.30 10.01
N PRO A 51 -8.45 8.25 9.63
CA PRO A 51 -7.02 8.02 9.64
C PRO A 51 -6.52 7.65 11.04
N VAL A 52 -5.56 6.73 11.11
CA VAL A 52 -4.97 6.30 12.39
C VAL A 52 -3.49 6.64 12.45
N GLN A 53 -3.02 7.05 13.63
CA GLN A 53 -1.59 7.20 13.90
C GLN A 53 -1.04 5.99 14.64
N ILE A 54 0.04 5.41 14.10
CA ILE A 54 0.75 4.28 14.71
C ILE A 54 2.24 4.60 14.73
N LYS A 55 2.92 4.25 15.82
CA LYS A 55 4.39 4.37 15.91
C LYS A 55 5.06 3.11 15.36
N ASP A 56 6.14 3.29 14.63
CA ASP A 56 7.02 2.21 14.23
C ASP A 56 8.03 1.84 15.35
N SER A 57 8.82 0.81 15.08
CA SER A 57 9.88 0.29 15.93
C SER A 57 11.06 1.27 16.10
N TYR A 58 11.16 2.30 15.24
CA TYR A 58 12.10 3.42 15.34
C TYR A 58 11.53 4.60 16.16
N GLY A 59 10.28 4.50 16.61
CA GLY A 59 9.58 5.54 17.37
C GLY A 59 8.95 6.65 16.51
N LYS A 60 9.06 6.56 15.18
CA LYS A 60 8.46 7.50 14.23
C LYS A 60 6.94 7.27 14.17
N LYS A 61 6.17 8.36 14.17
CA LYS A 61 4.71 8.31 13.98
C LYS A 61 4.38 8.27 12.49
N HIS A 62 3.48 7.38 12.12
CA HIS A 62 2.96 7.18 10.77
C HIS A 62 1.44 7.39 10.79
N THR A 63 0.91 8.12 9.81
CA THR A 63 -0.53 8.35 9.66
C THR A 63 -1.03 7.56 8.47
N PHE A 64 -1.91 6.59 8.72
CA PHE A 64 -2.50 5.75 7.69
C PHE A 64 -3.88 6.25 7.32
N TYR A 65 -4.11 6.42 6.02
CA TYR A 65 -5.40 6.66 5.40
C TYR A 65 -5.91 5.35 4.81
N PHE A 66 -7.23 5.18 4.76
CA PHE A 66 -7.86 3.94 4.34
C PHE A 66 -8.80 4.19 3.17
N GLU A 67 -8.78 3.29 2.20
CA GLU A 67 -9.72 3.27 1.09
C GLU A 67 -10.27 1.87 0.89
N THR A 68 -11.60 1.79 0.76
CA THR A 68 -12.32 0.54 0.50
C THR A 68 -12.68 0.49 -0.98
N GLU A 69 -12.27 -0.55 -1.68
CA GLU A 69 -12.54 -0.75 -3.11
C GLU A 69 -13.18 -2.12 -3.37
N LEU A 70 -14.19 -2.15 -4.24
CA LEU A 70 -14.68 -3.41 -4.82
C LEU A 70 -13.78 -3.82 -5.98
N VAL A 71 -13.13 -4.96 -5.85
CA VAL A 71 -12.30 -5.55 -6.89
C VAL A 71 -12.99 -6.80 -7.46
N PRO A 72 -12.57 -7.34 -8.62
CA PRO A 72 -13.24 -8.47 -9.25
C PRO A 72 -13.38 -9.72 -8.38
N THR A 73 -12.51 -9.88 -7.38
CA THR A 73 -12.44 -11.05 -6.49
C THR A 73 -13.01 -10.79 -5.09
N GLY A 74 -13.49 -9.58 -4.78
CA GLY A 74 -14.05 -9.30 -3.46
C GLY A 74 -13.97 -7.82 -3.05
N ARG A 75 -13.86 -7.59 -1.75
CA ARG A 75 -13.72 -6.28 -1.13
C ARG A 75 -12.30 -6.10 -0.61
N SER A 76 -11.61 -5.10 -1.12
CA SER A 76 -10.28 -4.70 -0.69
C SER A 76 -10.36 -3.51 0.27
N ILE A 77 -9.54 -3.52 1.33
CA ILE A 77 -9.23 -2.32 2.10
C ILE A 77 -7.74 -2.07 2.00
N GLU A 78 -7.38 -0.93 1.42
CA GLU A 78 -6.00 -0.46 1.35
C GLU A 78 -5.74 0.55 2.48
N ALA A 79 -4.55 0.47 3.08
CA ALA A 79 -4.00 1.47 3.98
C ALA A 79 -2.71 2.03 3.41
N TYR A 80 -2.56 3.36 3.39
CA TYR A 80 -1.38 4.01 2.86
C TYR A 80 -1.03 5.31 3.61
N GLU A 81 0.24 5.68 3.56
CA GLU A 81 0.71 6.98 4.05
C GLU A 81 0.64 8.05 2.96
N ARG A 82 0.16 9.24 3.31
CA ARG A 82 0.25 10.43 2.44
C ARG A 82 1.49 11.23 2.82
N LEU A 83 2.62 10.94 2.18
CA LEU A 83 3.85 11.70 2.38
C LEU A 83 3.92 12.89 1.41
N LYS A 84 4.58 13.98 1.83
CA LYS A 84 4.78 15.16 0.96
C LYS A 84 5.62 14.87 -0.28
N VAL A 85 6.45 13.83 -0.22
CA VAL A 85 7.27 13.34 -1.32
C VAL A 85 6.74 11.96 -1.68
N ASP A 86 6.21 11.83 -2.89
CA ASP A 86 5.38 10.71 -3.37
C ASP A 86 6.15 9.40 -3.58
N LYS A 87 7.43 9.36 -3.19
CA LYS A 87 8.32 8.22 -3.42
C LYS A 87 8.35 7.20 -2.28
N GLY A 88 7.64 7.41 -1.18
CA GLY A 88 7.83 6.58 0.03
C GLY A 88 6.56 6.13 0.72
N GLY A 89 6.74 5.71 1.97
CA GLY A 89 5.65 5.40 2.88
C GLY A 89 5.24 3.93 2.86
N TYR A 90 4.63 3.54 3.97
CA TYR A 90 4.01 2.24 4.09
C TYR A 90 2.73 2.15 3.27
N LYS A 91 2.51 0.97 2.69
CA LYS A 91 1.28 0.60 1.99
C LYS A 91 0.96 -0.86 2.33
N PHE A 92 -0.29 -1.12 2.69
CA PHE A 92 -0.80 -2.43 3.06
C PHE A 92 -2.18 -2.61 2.44
N SER A 93 -2.56 -3.85 2.11
CA SER A 93 -3.91 -4.16 1.65
C SER A 93 -4.39 -5.45 2.31
N ILE A 94 -5.69 -5.66 2.31
CA ILE A 94 -6.31 -6.94 2.65
C ILE A 94 -7.53 -7.14 1.75
N LEU A 95 -7.75 -8.38 1.31
CA LEU A 95 -8.88 -8.77 0.49
C LEU A 95 -9.79 -9.70 1.30
N GLY A 96 -11.07 -9.38 1.36
CA GLY A 96 -12.12 -10.27 1.85
C GLY A 96 -13.15 -10.55 0.78
N ASP A 97 -14.03 -11.50 1.04
CA ASP A 97 -15.18 -11.80 0.18
C ASP A 97 -16.12 -10.59 0.05
N PHE A 98 -17.02 -10.61 -0.93
CA PHE A 98 -17.92 -9.49 -1.22
C PHE A 98 -18.84 -9.12 -0.04
N ASP A 99 -19.30 -10.13 0.69
CA ASP A 99 -20.24 -10.06 1.82
C ASP A 99 -19.53 -9.99 3.18
N CYS A 100 -18.20 -9.88 3.21
CA CYS A 100 -17.47 -9.78 4.47
C CYS A 100 -17.86 -8.51 5.26
N ASP A 101 -17.77 -8.60 6.60
CA ASP A 101 -17.94 -7.42 7.46
C ASP A 101 -16.73 -6.48 7.29
N PRO A 102 -16.93 -5.25 6.77
CA PRO A 102 -15.84 -4.30 6.55
C PRO A 102 -15.09 -3.93 7.83
N ARG A 103 -15.75 -3.96 8.99
CA ARG A 103 -15.12 -3.66 10.29
C ARG A 103 -14.20 -4.78 10.74
N VAL A 104 -14.55 -6.03 10.46
CA VAL A 104 -13.69 -7.19 10.74
C VAL A 104 -12.45 -7.15 9.85
N LEU A 105 -12.65 -6.92 8.54
CA LEU A 105 -11.58 -6.80 7.57
C LEU A 105 -10.62 -5.64 7.91
N TYR A 106 -11.16 -4.49 8.31
CA TYR A 106 -10.39 -3.34 8.79
C TYR A 106 -9.56 -3.67 10.05
N SER A 107 -10.16 -4.38 11.02
CA SER A 107 -9.45 -4.80 12.24
C SER A 107 -8.26 -5.72 11.92
N GLN A 108 -8.42 -6.64 10.98
CA GLN A 108 -7.34 -7.51 10.51
C GLN A 108 -6.22 -6.70 9.83
N LEU A 109 -6.57 -5.74 8.97
CA LEU A 109 -5.60 -4.84 8.35
C LEU A 109 -4.81 -4.04 9.40
N LEU A 110 -5.49 -3.48 10.41
CA LEU A 110 -4.83 -2.78 11.51
C LEU A 110 -3.86 -3.68 12.29
N GLN A 111 -4.21 -4.95 12.52
CA GLN A 111 -3.32 -5.90 13.17
C GLN A 111 -2.08 -6.15 12.31
N ARG A 112 -2.26 -6.35 11.00
CA ARG A 112 -1.16 -6.51 10.03
C ARG A 112 -0.22 -5.30 10.03
N ILE A 113 -0.77 -4.08 9.96
CA ILE A 113 0.03 -2.84 10.04
C ILE A 113 0.85 -2.80 11.33
N ARG A 114 0.21 -3.05 12.48
CA ARG A 114 0.91 -3.02 13.78
C ARG A 114 2.01 -4.08 13.87
N LYS A 115 1.83 -5.27 13.30
CA LYS A 115 2.87 -6.30 13.26
C LYS A 115 4.05 -5.86 12.38
N ALA A 116 3.77 -5.39 11.17
CA ALA A 116 4.79 -4.92 10.24
C ALA A 116 5.63 -3.76 10.84
N LEU A 117 4.96 -2.78 11.46
CA LEU A 117 5.63 -1.63 12.08
C LEU A 117 6.48 -1.98 13.32
N LYS A 118 6.31 -3.16 13.91
CA LYS A 118 7.18 -3.63 15.01
C LYS A 118 8.49 -4.24 14.52
N GLN A 119 8.55 -4.61 13.24
CA GLN A 119 9.76 -5.18 12.65
C GLN A 119 10.75 -4.06 12.30
N LYS A 120 12.02 -4.42 12.21
CA LYS A 120 13.12 -3.56 11.75
C LYS A 120 13.85 -4.31 10.67
N HIS A 121 13.97 -3.68 9.51
CA HIS A 121 14.70 -4.23 8.37
C HIS A 121 15.92 -3.37 8.00
N LEU A 122 15.98 -2.15 8.54
CA LEU A 122 17.06 -1.21 8.32
C LEU A 122 17.83 -0.91 9.60
N GLU A 123 19.15 -0.98 9.53
CA GLU A 123 20.04 -0.48 10.56
C GLU A 123 20.64 0.83 10.08
N LYS A 124 20.66 1.84 10.96
CA LYS A 124 21.17 3.16 10.62
C LYS A 124 22.61 3.26 11.09
N ASN A 125 23.50 3.62 10.18
CA ASN A 125 24.87 3.97 10.51
C ASN A 125 24.92 5.40 11.07
N ASP A 126 25.42 5.56 12.30
CA ASP A 126 25.43 6.86 12.98
C ASP A 126 26.42 7.86 12.34
N TRP A 127 27.46 7.36 11.67
CA TRP A 127 28.55 8.16 11.12
C TRP A 127 28.18 8.88 9.82
N ASP A 128 27.68 8.15 8.83
CA ASP A 128 27.38 8.66 7.49
C ASP A 128 25.86 8.75 7.22
N LYS A 129 25.03 8.33 8.18
CA LYS A 129 23.56 8.25 8.07
C LYS A 129 23.09 7.29 6.98
N SER A 130 23.94 6.41 6.47
CA SER A 130 23.55 5.35 5.54
C SER A 130 22.72 4.29 6.27
N PHE A 131 22.06 3.45 5.49
CA PHE A 131 21.31 2.31 6.00
C PHE A 131 21.97 1.02 5.53
N SER A 132 22.12 0.06 6.45
CA SER A 132 22.38 -1.35 6.14
C SER A 132 21.09 -2.16 6.30
N LEU A 133 21.06 -3.32 5.66
CA LEU A 133 19.95 -4.28 5.76
C LEU A 133 20.19 -5.22 6.94
N SER A 134 19.14 -5.62 7.64
CA SER A 134 19.20 -6.78 8.53
C SER A 134 19.16 -8.09 7.74
N ASP A 135 19.42 -9.22 8.41
CA ASP A 135 19.44 -10.56 7.79
C ASP A 135 18.15 -10.95 7.06
N ILE A 136 17.01 -10.49 7.57
CA ILE A 136 15.72 -10.63 6.90
C ILE A 136 15.25 -9.24 6.50
N VAL A 137 14.85 -9.06 5.24
CA VAL A 137 14.34 -7.80 4.71
C VAL A 137 12.98 -8.05 4.10
N ARG A 138 11.98 -7.27 4.53
CA ARG A 138 10.64 -7.25 3.93
C ARG A 138 10.39 -5.86 3.41
N GLY A 139 9.97 -5.78 2.15
CA GLY A 139 9.73 -4.53 1.48
C GLY A 139 8.69 -4.66 0.39
N ARG A 140 8.43 -3.55 -0.28
CA ARG A 140 7.52 -3.48 -1.43
C ARG A 140 8.29 -2.93 -2.62
N ILE A 141 8.10 -3.54 -3.78
CA ILE A 141 8.53 -2.97 -5.05
C ILE A 141 7.43 -2.01 -5.51
N GLY A 142 7.77 -0.73 -5.61
CA GLY A 142 7.01 0.31 -6.26
C GLY A 142 7.64 0.68 -7.60
N TYR A 143 7.18 1.79 -8.16
CA TYR A 143 7.67 2.32 -9.43
C TYR A 143 7.96 3.80 -9.27
N ASP A 144 9.15 4.22 -9.69
CA ASP A 144 9.57 5.62 -9.73
C ASP A 144 9.29 6.17 -11.13
N HIS A 145 8.30 7.06 -11.24
CA HIS A 145 7.95 7.71 -12.49
C HIS A 145 9.04 8.67 -13.01
N GLU A 146 9.90 9.20 -12.14
CA GLU A 146 10.96 10.13 -12.55
C GLU A 146 12.16 9.39 -13.13
N LEU A 147 12.52 8.25 -12.54
CA LEU A 147 13.65 7.43 -12.97
C LEU A 147 13.25 6.32 -13.96
N ASP A 148 11.96 6.18 -14.26
CA ASP A 148 11.39 5.11 -15.10
C ASP A 148 11.92 3.73 -14.70
N GLY A 149 11.73 3.38 -13.42
CA GLY A 149 12.34 2.19 -12.87
C GLY A 149 11.75 1.73 -11.54
N PRO A 150 12.18 0.56 -11.03
CA PRO A 150 11.69 0.03 -9.78
C PRO A 150 12.17 0.89 -8.60
N LEU A 151 11.26 1.09 -7.66
CA LEU A 151 11.51 1.77 -6.40
C LEU A 151 11.38 0.76 -5.26
N ILE A 152 12.40 0.62 -4.43
CA ILE A 152 12.38 -0.35 -3.33
C ILE A 152 11.95 0.36 -2.06
N LEU A 153 10.84 -0.08 -1.45
CA LEU A 153 10.34 0.47 -0.19
C LEU A 153 10.62 -0.50 0.96
N ILE A 154 11.40 -0.06 1.96
CA ILE A 154 11.72 -0.82 3.16
C ILE A 154 11.49 0.08 4.37
N ASP A 155 10.73 -0.39 5.35
CA ASP A 155 10.36 0.38 6.55
C ASP A 155 9.81 1.79 6.26
N GLY A 156 9.02 1.91 5.19
CA GLY A 156 8.43 3.17 4.73
C GLY A 156 9.42 4.16 4.11
N LYS A 157 10.69 3.76 3.93
CA LYS A 157 11.74 4.51 3.21
C LYS A 157 11.89 3.98 1.80
N SER A 158 12.26 4.86 0.89
CA SER A 158 12.42 4.56 -0.53
C SER A 158 13.88 4.55 -0.93
N PHE A 159 14.25 3.57 -1.74
CA PHE A 159 15.60 3.35 -2.25
C PHE A 159 15.51 3.11 -3.75
N SER A 160 16.46 3.66 -4.51
CA SER A 160 16.61 3.23 -5.90
C SER A 160 17.10 1.78 -5.94
N LEU A 161 17.00 1.15 -7.12
CA LEU A 161 17.57 -0.18 -7.32
C LEU A 161 19.10 -0.20 -7.09
N ASP A 162 19.80 0.88 -7.46
CA ASP A 162 21.25 1.02 -7.24
C ASP A 162 21.58 1.10 -5.75
N ASP A 163 20.83 1.90 -4.99
CA ASP A 163 21.00 2.01 -3.53
C ASP A 163 20.81 0.64 -2.87
N PHE A 164 19.74 -0.07 -3.24
CA PHE A 164 19.47 -1.40 -2.71
C PHE A 164 20.59 -2.40 -3.09
N GLY A 165 21.08 -2.35 -4.33
CA GLY A 165 22.21 -3.16 -4.79
C GLY A 165 23.49 -2.92 -3.98
N ARG A 166 23.80 -1.66 -3.64
CA ARG A 166 24.94 -1.32 -2.78
C ARG A 166 24.76 -1.86 -1.36
N MET A 167 23.55 -1.81 -0.81
CA MET A 167 23.27 -2.35 0.52
C MET A 167 23.48 -3.87 0.58
N LEU A 168 23.18 -4.59 -0.52
CA LEU A 168 23.40 -6.04 -0.62
C LEU A 168 24.88 -6.44 -0.58
N MET A 169 25.82 -5.52 -0.85
CA MET A 169 27.26 -5.82 -0.80
C MET A 169 27.72 -6.29 0.59
N THR A 170 26.95 -6.00 1.64
CA THR A 170 27.20 -6.49 3.00
C THR A 170 27.04 -8.01 3.15
N PHE A 171 26.38 -8.68 2.21
CA PHE A 171 26.10 -10.12 2.21
C PHE A 171 26.97 -10.91 1.22
N GLU A 172 28.19 -10.44 0.93
CA GLU A 172 29.11 -11.19 0.07
C GLU A 172 29.34 -12.62 0.59
N GLY A 173 29.11 -13.62 -0.28
CA GLY A 173 29.24 -15.04 0.06
C GLY A 173 28.01 -15.70 0.68
N PHE A 174 26.92 -14.96 0.91
CA PHE A 174 25.68 -15.50 1.46
C PHE A 174 24.78 -16.08 0.35
N GLN A 175 23.90 -17.01 0.74
CA GLN A 175 22.80 -17.49 -0.10
C GLN A 175 21.51 -16.75 0.28
N PHE A 176 20.61 -16.50 -0.68
CA PHE A 176 19.35 -15.80 -0.43
C PHE A 176 18.14 -16.51 -1.03
N ARG A 177 16.96 -16.17 -0.51
CA ARG A 177 15.65 -16.56 -1.05
C ARG A 177 14.85 -15.30 -1.34
N LEU A 178 14.29 -15.21 -2.55
CA LEU A 178 13.38 -14.14 -2.95
C LEU A 178 11.98 -14.72 -3.11
N GLU A 179 10.99 -14.06 -2.52
CA GLU A 179 9.59 -14.46 -2.57
C GLU A 179 8.74 -13.24 -2.95
N PHE A 180 7.87 -13.40 -3.96
CA PHE A 180 6.92 -12.39 -4.37
C PHE A 180 5.56 -12.74 -3.79
N ILE A 181 5.02 -11.84 -2.97
CA ILE A 181 3.78 -12.04 -2.21
C ILE A 181 2.83 -10.91 -2.61
N ASP A 182 1.57 -11.26 -2.87
CA ASP A 182 0.56 -10.26 -3.21
C ASP A 182 0.38 -9.25 -2.05
N LEU A 183 0.06 -8.00 -2.37
CA LEU A 183 -0.11 -6.95 -1.37
C LEU A 183 -1.21 -7.28 -0.34
N THR A 184 -2.20 -8.09 -0.74
CA THR A 184 -3.32 -8.54 0.10
C THR A 184 -2.93 -9.66 1.08
N GLU A 185 -1.76 -10.29 0.91
CA GLU A 185 -1.27 -11.39 1.74
C GLU A 185 -0.20 -10.98 2.76
N GLU A 186 -0.17 -11.62 3.94
CA GLU A 186 0.81 -11.30 4.99
C GLU A 186 2.20 -11.85 4.65
N VAL A 187 3.21 -10.98 4.64
CA VAL A 187 4.62 -11.39 4.50
C VAL A 187 5.09 -12.00 5.82
N LYS A 188 5.44 -13.29 5.78
CA LYS A 188 5.88 -14.08 6.94
C LYS A 188 7.33 -13.79 7.33
#